data_AF-A0A355INY5-F1
#
_entry.id   AF-A0A355INY5-F1
#
_cell.length_a   1.000
_cell.length_b   1.000
_cell.length_c   1.000
_cell.angle_alpha   90.00
_cell.angle_beta   90.00
_cell.angle_gamma   90.00
#
_symmetry.space_group_name_H-M   'P 1'
#
loop_
_entity.id
_entity.type
_entity.pdbx_description
1 polymer ?
#
loop_
_entity_poly.entity_id
_entity_poly.type
_entity_poly.pdbx_seq_one_letter_code
_entity_poly.pdbx_strand_id
1 'polypeptide(L)'
;MMVLFLPEVRQYFQELEAILFEKEYFSFEDSAVQHVRDIVLEIEKTLPTQTSKAAPPYFHRYGKKMQYAMFRKSKTTQWYAFFTKYHAKGEVIYVVRYISNNHVIAKYL
;
A
#
# COMPACT_ATOMS: atom_id res chain seq x y z
N MET A 1 8.30 -5.18 -15.58
CA MET A 1 7.24 -4.46 -14.83
C MET A 1 7.81 -4.12 -13.48
N MET A 2 7.62 -2.89 -13.01
CA MET A 2 8.30 -2.38 -11.81
C MET A 2 7.29 -1.69 -10.90
N VAL A 3 7.40 -1.90 -9.59
CA VAL A 3 6.63 -1.20 -8.57
C VAL A 3 7.57 -0.28 -7.80
N LEU A 4 7.21 1.00 -7.71
CA LEU A 4 7.94 2.02 -6.98
C LEU A 4 7.03 2.65 -5.95
N PHE A 5 7.56 2.93 -4.76
CA PHE A 5 6.83 3.66 -3.73
C PHE A 5 7.30 5.12 -3.71
N LEU A 6 6.38 6.05 -3.45
CA LEU A 6 6.79 7.41 -3.11
C LEU A 6 7.49 7.45 -1.73
N PRO A 7 8.34 8.45 -1.46
CA PRO A 7 9.01 8.60 -0.16
C PRO A 7 8.05 8.58 1.02
N GLU A 8 6.91 9.26 0.90
CA GLU A 8 5.89 9.36 1.96
C GLU A 8 5.24 7.99 2.25
N VAL A 9 5.15 7.12 1.24
CA VAL A 9 4.64 5.75 1.42
C VAL A 9 5.68 4.88 2.14
N ARG A 10 6.96 5.05 1.83
CA ARG A 10 8.05 4.38 2.57
C ARG A 10 8.09 4.83 4.03
N GLN A 11 7.96 6.13 4.26
CA GLN A 11 7.91 6.69 5.61
C GLN A 11 6.71 6.12 6.39
N TYR A 12 5.53 6.06 5.76
CA TYR A 12 4.36 5.45 6.38
C TYR A 12 4.61 3.99 6.80
N PHE A 13 5.31 3.20 5.99
CA PHE A 13 5.67 1.82 6.38
C PHE A 13 6.58 1.79 7.60
N GLN A 14 7.59 2.67 7.67
CA GLN A 14 8.48 2.76 8.82
C GLN A 14 7.71 3.18 10.09
N GLU A 15 6.82 4.16 9.99
CA GLU A 15 5.95 4.56 11.10
C GLU A 15 5.00 3.43 11.53
N LEU A 16 4.50 2.64 10.57
CA LEU A 16 3.63 1.51 10.85
C LEU A 16 4.35 0.42 11.66
N GLU A 17 5.64 0.17 11.42
CA GLU A 17 6.46 -0.77 12.21
C GLU A 17 6.44 -0.38 13.69
N ALA A 18 6.72 0.90 13.98
CA ALA A 18 6.69 1.45 15.34
C ALA A 18 5.28 1.36 15.95
N ILE A 19 4.24 1.78 15.22
CA ILE A 19 2.85 1.74 15.71
C ILE A 19 2.42 0.32 16.07
N LEU A 20 2.78 -0.68 15.26
CA LEU A 20 2.41 -2.07 15.49
C LEU A 20 3.09 -2.62 16.75
N PHE A 21 4.34 -2.22 17.01
CA PHE A 21 5.05 -2.60 18.21
C PHE A 21 4.52 -1.86 19.46
N GLU A 22 4.38 -0.54 19.41
CA GLU A 22 3.90 0.29 20.53
C GLU A 22 2.47 -0.08 20.98
N LYS A 23 1.63 -0.52 20.04
CA LYS A 23 0.26 -0.98 20.34
C LYS A 23 0.18 -2.45 20.73
N GLU A 24 1.32 -3.10 20.98
CA GLU A 24 1.42 -4.49 21.45
C GLU A 24 0.76 -5.50 20.48
N TYR A 25 0.66 -5.17 19.18
CA TYR A 25 0.25 -6.17 18.18
C TYR A 25 1.30 -7.26 18.01
N PHE A 26 2.56 -6.94 18.30
CA PHE A 26 3.67 -7.87 18.31
C PHE A 26 4.46 -7.72 19.61
N SER A 27 4.86 -8.85 20.20
CA SER A 27 5.70 -8.87 21.42
C SER A 27 7.17 -8.55 21.15
N PHE A 28 7.59 -8.56 19.88
CA PHE A 28 8.95 -8.27 19.45
C PHE A 28 8.94 -7.29 18.27
N GLU A 29 9.80 -6.27 18.32
CA GLU A 29 9.93 -5.26 17.27
C GLU A 29 10.26 -5.91 15.91
N ASP A 30 11.18 -6.87 15.88
CA ASP A 30 11.54 -7.63 14.66
C ASP A 30 10.32 -8.29 14.00
N SER A 31 9.33 -8.72 14.79
CA SER A 31 8.11 -9.32 14.25
C SER A 31 7.23 -8.26 13.56
N ALA A 32 7.17 -7.04 14.10
CA ALA A 32 6.47 -5.93 13.47
C ALA A 32 7.17 -5.50 12.16
N VAL A 33 8.49 -5.39 12.18
CA VAL A 33 9.31 -5.09 10.99
C VAL A 33 9.09 -6.15 9.91
N GLN A 34 9.18 -7.43 10.26
CA GLN A 34 8.96 -8.51 9.29
C GLN A 34 7.54 -8.48 8.72
N HIS A 35 6.54 -8.20 9.55
CA HIS A 35 5.16 -8.09 9.09
C HIS A 35 4.98 -6.99 8.03
N VAL A 36 5.56 -5.80 8.26
CA VAL A 36 5.48 -4.69 7.31
C VAL A 36 6.27 -5.00 6.03
N ARG A 37 7.46 -5.59 6.14
CA ARG A 37 8.22 -6.07 4.98
C ARG A 37 7.41 -7.04 4.12
N ASP A 38 6.69 -7.98 4.73
CA ASP A 38 5.85 -8.92 4.00
C ASP A 38 4.72 -8.21 3.25
N ILE A 39 4.16 -7.12 3.78
CA ILE A 39 3.15 -6.29 3.08
C ILE A 39 3.78 -5.63 1.85
N VAL A 40 4.97 -5.03 2.00
CA VAL A 40 5.69 -4.37 0.90
C VAL A 40 5.97 -5.38 -0.22
N LEU A 41 6.56 -6.53 0.11
CA LEU A 41 6.91 -7.57 -0.85
C LEU A 41 5.68 -8.14 -1.56
N GLU A 42 4.58 -8.32 -0.84
CA GLU A 42 3.31 -8.77 -1.42
C GLU A 42 2.80 -7.77 -2.46
N ILE A 43 2.81 -6.47 -2.14
CA ILE A 43 2.40 -5.42 -3.08
C ILE A 43 3.33 -5.38 -4.29
N GLU A 44 4.64 -5.39 -4.11
CA GLU A 44 5.61 -5.39 -5.22
C GLU A 44 5.39 -6.56 -6.18
N LYS A 45 5.13 -7.75 -5.63
CA LYS A 45 4.95 -8.98 -6.40
C LYS A 45 3.60 -9.06 -7.12
N THR A 46 2.53 -8.60 -6.46
CA THR A 46 1.15 -8.91 -6.91
C THR A 46 0.42 -7.72 -7.51
N LEU A 47 0.81 -6.48 -7.18
CA LEU A 47 0.17 -5.27 -7.72
C LEU A 47 0.06 -5.27 -9.26
N PRO A 48 1.08 -5.70 -10.04
CA PRO A 48 0.98 -5.68 -11.49
C PRO A 48 -0.06 -6.64 -12.08
N THR A 49 -0.42 -7.71 -11.37
CA THR A 49 -1.38 -8.73 -11.80
C THR A 49 -2.75 -8.57 -11.13
N GLN A 50 -2.86 -7.73 -10.10
CA GLN A 50 -4.12 -7.48 -9.39
C GLN A 50 -5.15 -6.74 -10.25
N THR A 51 -6.41 -7.11 -10.11
CA THR A 51 -7.51 -6.26 -10.58
C THR A 51 -7.50 -4.94 -9.80
N SER A 52 -7.61 -3.84 -10.53
CA SER A 52 -7.60 -2.49 -9.95
C SER A 52 -8.86 -1.72 -10.34
N LYS A 53 -9.24 -0.76 -9.49
CA LYS A 53 -10.39 0.12 -9.67
C LYS A 53 -9.94 1.58 -9.73
N ALA A 54 -10.75 2.46 -10.31
CA ALA A 54 -10.49 3.89 -10.26
C ALA A 54 -10.57 4.40 -8.81
N ALA A 55 -9.62 5.25 -8.41
CA ALA A 55 -9.62 5.82 -7.07
C ALA A 55 -10.76 6.86 -6.91
N PRO A 56 -11.51 6.84 -5.80
CA PRO A 56 -12.52 7.87 -5.50
C PRO A 56 -11.93 9.28 -5.40
N PRO A 57 -12.74 10.35 -5.64
CA PRO A 57 -12.26 11.73 -5.62
C PRO A 57 -11.58 12.18 -4.32
N TYR A 58 -11.96 11.59 -3.19
CA TYR A 58 -11.33 11.84 -1.89
C TYR A 58 -9.81 11.65 -1.91
N PHE A 59 -9.31 10.70 -2.71
CA PHE A 59 -7.89 10.39 -2.80
C PHE A 59 -7.13 11.28 -3.78
N HIS A 60 -7.80 12.20 -4.49
CA HIS A 60 -7.14 13.11 -5.44
C HIS A 60 -6.02 13.95 -4.82
N ARG A 61 -6.03 14.15 -3.50
CA ARG A 61 -4.96 14.83 -2.75
C ARG A 61 -3.59 14.12 -2.84
N TYR A 62 -3.57 12.82 -3.12
CA TYR A 62 -2.34 12.04 -3.32
C TYR A 62 -1.95 11.90 -4.80
N GLY A 63 -2.83 12.35 -5.72
CA GLY A 63 -2.65 12.27 -7.15
C GLY A 63 -3.99 12.16 -7.89
N LYS A 64 -4.08 12.75 -9.08
CA LYS A 64 -5.28 12.66 -9.92
C LYS A 64 -5.23 11.39 -10.79
N LYS A 65 -6.41 10.86 -11.16
CA LYS A 65 -6.57 9.69 -12.05
C LYS A 65 -5.81 8.44 -11.56
N MET A 66 -5.73 8.25 -10.25
CA MET A 66 -5.14 7.06 -9.67
C MET A 66 -6.07 5.86 -9.83
N GLN A 67 -5.46 4.68 -9.78
CA GLN A 67 -6.14 3.42 -9.55
C GLN A 67 -5.79 2.90 -8.15
N TYR A 68 -6.57 1.96 -7.64
CA TYR A 68 -6.23 1.24 -6.41
C TYR A 68 -6.47 -0.25 -6.53
N ALA A 69 -5.70 -1.03 -5.78
CA ALA A 69 -5.79 -2.47 -5.68
C ALA A 69 -5.87 -2.88 -4.20
N MET A 70 -6.53 -4.01 -3.95
CA MET A 70 -6.87 -4.48 -2.60
C MET A 70 -6.05 -5.73 -2.26
N PHE A 71 -5.34 -5.72 -1.14
CA PHE A 71 -4.50 -6.82 -0.67
C PHE A 71 -5.05 -7.32 0.66
N ARG A 72 -5.46 -8.60 0.72
CA ARG A 72 -6.06 -9.16 1.92
C ARG A 72 -4.99 -9.86 2.74
N LYS A 73 -4.59 -9.24 3.87
CA LYS A 73 -3.59 -9.83 4.76
C LYS A 73 -4.18 -10.77 5.80
N SER A 74 -5.42 -10.52 6.24
CA SER A 74 -6.12 -11.36 7.20
C SER A 74 -7.63 -11.40 6.95
N LYS A 75 -8.37 -12.10 7.82
CA LYS A 75 -9.84 -12.09 7.78
C LYS A 75 -10.41 -10.68 8.03
N THR A 76 -9.71 -9.85 8.80
CA THR A 76 -10.20 -8.56 9.33
C THR A 76 -9.52 -7.33 8.73
N THR A 77 -8.29 -7.47 8.24
CA THR A 77 -7.49 -6.35 7.72
C THR A 77 -7.24 -6.52 6.23
N GLN A 78 -7.67 -5.52 5.48
CA GLN A 78 -7.48 -5.39 4.06
C GLN A 78 -6.74 -4.08 3.77
N TRP A 79 -5.66 -4.19 3.02
CA TRP A 79 -4.82 -3.08 2.60
C TRP A 79 -5.21 -2.60 1.20
N TYR A 80 -5.01 -1.33 0.94
CA TYR A 80 -5.33 -0.67 -0.31
C TYR A 80 -4.10 0.13 -0.76
N ALA A 81 -3.52 -0.25 -1.90
CA ALA A 81 -2.46 0.54 -2.53
C ALA A 81 -3.06 1.38 -3.65
N PHE A 82 -2.84 2.69 -3.59
CA PHE A 82 -3.24 3.67 -4.61
C PHE A 82 -2.04 4.03 -5.44
N PHE A 83 -2.18 3.99 -6.76
CA PHE A 83 -1.05 4.09 -7.67
C PHE A 83 -1.44 4.70 -9.02
N THR A 84 -0.42 5.17 -9.74
CA THR A 84 -0.49 5.56 -11.15
C THR A 84 0.37 4.63 -11.98
N LYS A 85 -0.13 4.24 -13.15
CA LYS A 85 0.63 3.46 -14.14
C LYS A 85 1.30 4.39 -15.14
N TYR A 86 2.57 4.15 -15.40
CA TYR A 86 3.34 4.83 -16.45
C TYR A 86 3.89 3.81 -17.42
N HIS A 87 3.96 4.20 -18.69
CA HIS A 87 4.63 3.43 -19.73
C HIS A 87 5.90 4.19 -20.11
N ALA A 88 7.07 3.61 -19.83
CA ALA A 88 8.35 4.23 -20.12
C ALA A 88 9.31 3.18 -20.67
N LYS A 89 9.96 3.48 -21.80
CA LYS A 89 10.99 2.61 -22.41
C LYS A 89 10.57 1.15 -22.60
N GLY A 90 9.31 0.89 -22.94
CA GLY A 90 8.77 -0.46 -23.12
C GLY A 90 8.37 -1.18 -21.81
N GLU A 91 8.53 -0.53 -20.67
CA GLU A 91 8.15 -1.07 -19.37
C GLU A 91 6.93 -0.38 -18.77
N VAL A 92 6.14 -1.14 -18.00
CA VAL A 92 5.07 -0.62 -17.15
C VAL A 92 5.62 -0.41 -15.75
N ILE A 93 5.54 0.84 -15.29
CA ILE A 93 5.95 1.29 -13.96
C ILE A 93 4.70 1.65 -13.15
N TYR A 94 4.55 1.03 -12.00
CA TYR A 94 3.50 1.29 -11.03
C TYR A 94 4.09 2.16 -9.93
N VAL A 95 3.61 3.40 -9.80
CA VAL A 95 4.06 4.29 -8.73
C VAL A 95 2.97 4.35 -7.66
N VAL A 96 3.22 3.71 -6.52
CA VAL A 96 2.36 3.72 -5.34
C VAL A 96 2.50 5.06 -4.63
N ARG A 97 1.38 5.78 -4.52
CA ARG A 97 1.30 7.16 -4.03
C ARG A 97 0.68 7.26 -2.65
N TYR A 98 -0.13 6.27 -2.27
CA TYR A 98 -0.76 6.21 -0.96
C TYR A 98 -1.10 4.76 -0.62
N ILE A 99 -1.01 4.42 0.66
CA ILE A 99 -1.44 3.13 1.18
C ILE A 99 -2.20 3.32 2.49
N SER A 100 -3.25 2.52 2.70
CA SER A 100 -3.93 2.44 3.98
C SER A 100 -4.72 1.14 4.10
N ASN A 101 -5.38 0.92 5.24
CA ASN A 101 -6.21 -0.25 5.47
C ASN A 101 -7.70 0.13 5.66
N ASN A 102 -8.56 -0.89 5.61
CA ASN A 102 -10.00 -0.73 5.75
C ASN A 102 -10.42 0.00 7.03
N HIS A 103 -9.69 -0.17 8.13
CA HIS A 103 -10.01 0.49 9.41
C HIS A 103 -9.90 2.02 9.34
N VAL A 104 -9.08 2.55 8.43
CA VAL A 104 -8.85 3.99 8.28
C VAL A 104 -9.69 4.59 7.15
N ILE A 105 -9.81 3.88 6.01
CA ILE A 105 -10.31 4.48 4.77
C ILE A 105 -11.61 3.87 4.22
N ALA A 106 -12.22 2.88 4.87
CA ALA A 106 -13.43 2.22 4.35
C ALA A 106 -14.56 3.20 3.98
N LYS A 107 -14.76 4.25 4.78
CA LYS A 107 -15.79 5.28 4.52
C LYS A 107 -15.52 6.18 3.29
N TYR A 108 -14.34 6.09 2.69
CA TYR A 108 -13.93 6.93 1.56
C TYR A 108 -13.77 6.13 0.27
N LEU A 109 -13.98 4.81 0.32
CA LEU A 109 -13.81 3.86 -0.80
C LEU A 109 -15.09 3.69 -1.62
#